data_AF-A0A1E7DPH2-F1
#
_entry.id   AF-A0A1E7DPH2-F1
#
_cell.length_a   1.000
_cell.length_b   1.000
_cell.length_c   1.000
_cell.angle_alpha   90.00
_cell.angle_beta   90.00
_cell.angle_gamma   90.00
#
_symmetry.space_group_name_H-M   'P 1'
#
loop_
_entity.id
_entity.type
_entity.pdbx_description
1 polymer ?
#
loop_
_entity_poly.entity_id
_entity_poly.type
_entity_poly.pdbx_seq_one_letter_code
_entity_poly.pdbx_strand_id
1 'polypeptide(L)'
;MKSNSNRLFKKQSAYLIILFIVILAFLFPSLSGLFVQQQEGSNENNTNTTKTWSEVDVADYGPNSDDSKDDTSSTKTTDETRPEINITDYGANADDSKDDTSSIQAAIDAAAGKNGIVLIPAGTFLINTDPETGSLNVKDNIEINMDEKTILKSIPNGLPIYRMLTIYNRENVKITGGTLIGDRYKHEGTEGEFGHGIYIGGNSSEITISNVRAQDFWGDGFFVEGNASQETYPSSITIDNVESHNNRRQGISITAGKQIVVKNSIFSGTNGTPPAAGIDLERDPPYSLPLEEVELLNNEVFNNEGYGISFIYASNSSAQKNIVKNNKKGGIYIGGGVEQGIAKNNTVDDNFISENGLGIFVNFSTQNNISNNVIEKSKKDGIVLINHVGQNRLVKNLVRDNQGNGLYIWGGLHDQSGIVVQQNKISKNSKAGIAVLNVLDATITDNDLLDNAGAGLHREEAKESTIERNKSQGNGSN
;
A
#
# COMPACT_ATOMS: atom_id res chain seq x y z
N MET A 1 -22.89 -14.08 22.68
CA MET A 1 -21.86 -14.81 21.92
C MET A 1 -20.51 -14.17 22.22
N LYS A 2 -19.64 -14.85 22.98
CA LYS A 2 -18.29 -14.40 23.34
C LYS A 2 -17.30 -15.23 22.53
N SER A 3 -16.83 -14.76 21.37
CA SER A 3 -15.72 -15.44 20.67
C SER A 3 -14.95 -14.60 19.64
N ASN A 4 -14.92 -13.27 19.73
CA ASN A 4 -14.13 -12.45 18.78
C ASN A 4 -12.96 -11.67 19.41
N SER A 5 -12.80 -11.65 20.74
CA SER A 5 -11.74 -10.87 21.39
C SER A 5 -10.34 -11.48 21.31
N ASN A 6 -10.21 -12.77 20.99
CA ASN A 6 -8.91 -13.47 21.02
C ASN A 6 -8.12 -13.43 19.70
N ARG A 7 -8.70 -12.91 18.61
CA ARG A 7 -7.98 -12.74 17.33
C ARG A 7 -7.23 -11.40 17.24
N LEU A 8 -7.64 -10.36 17.97
CA LEU A 8 -6.99 -9.05 17.95
C LEU A 8 -5.63 -9.01 18.68
N PHE A 9 -5.40 -9.86 19.68
CA PHE A 9 -4.11 -9.93 20.39
C PHE A 9 -2.94 -10.43 19.51
N LYS A 10 -3.20 -10.98 18.32
CA LYS A 10 -2.15 -11.35 17.36
C LYS A 10 -1.63 -10.17 16.52
N LYS A 11 -2.33 -9.03 16.45
CA LYS A 11 -1.93 -7.86 15.64
C LYS A 11 -0.69 -7.15 16.21
N GLN A 12 -0.49 -7.15 17.53
CA GLN A 12 0.70 -6.55 18.17
C GLN A 12 1.99 -7.34 17.89
N SER A 13 1.91 -8.66 17.69
CA SER A 13 3.09 -9.51 17.61
C SER A 13 3.86 -9.40 16.29
N ALA A 14 3.19 -9.13 15.15
CA ALA A 14 3.88 -9.03 13.87
C ALA A 14 4.75 -7.76 13.78
N TYR A 15 4.23 -6.61 14.21
CA TYR A 15 4.97 -5.35 14.25
C TYR A 15 6.08 -5.34 15.30
N LEU A 16 5.84 -5.93 16.47
CA LEU A 16 6.87 -6.01 17.52
C LEU A 16 7.99 -6.97 17.11
N ILE A 17 7.70 -8.12 16.49
CA ILE A 17 8.72 -9.09 16.05
C ILE A 17 9.55 -8.54 14.90
N ILE A 18 8.95 -7.88 13.90
CA ILE A 18 9.70 -7.27 12.79
C ILE A 18 10.56 -6.10 13.30
N LEU A 19 10.07 -5.28 14.23
CA LEU A 19 10.87 -4.19 14.82
C LEU A 19 11.98 -4.70 15.76
N PHE A 20 11.75 -5.80 16.50
CA PHE A 20 12.73 -6.40 17.41
C PHE A 20 13.90 -7.07 16.64
N ILE A 21 13.61 -7.70 15.50
CA ILE A 21 14.64 -8.30 14.63
C ILE A 21 15.50 -7.19 13.97
N VAL A 22 14.90 -6.06 13.61
CA VAL A 22 15.63 -4.91 13.04
C VAL A 22 16.58 -4.27 14.06
N ILE A 23 16.21 -4.16 15.34
CA ILE A 23 17.09 -3.56 16.37
C ILE A 23 18.30 -4.46 16.71
N LEU A 24 18.13 -5.79 16.72
CA LEU A 24 19.21 -6.73 17.02
C LEU A 24 20.28 -6.79 15.91
N ALA A 25 19.89 -6.65 14.64
CA ALA A 25 20.83 -6.62 13.51
C ALA A 25 21.74 -5.37 13.49
N PHE A 26 21.34 -4.27 14.15
CA PHE A 26 22.17 -3.06 14.27
C PHE A 26 23.08 -3.04 15.51
N LEU A 27 22.88 -3.91 16.50
CA LEU A 27 23.58 -3.86 17.79
C LEU A 27 24.66 -4.95 17.96
N PHE A 28 24.60 -6.08 17.25
CA PHE A 28 25.59 -7.16 17.42
C PHE A 28 25.91 -7.88 16.09
N PRO A 29 26.98 -7.52 15.37
CA PRO A 29 27.38 -8.17 14.12
C PRO A 29 28.07 -9.54 14.30
N SER A 30 28.23 -10.05 15.54
CA SER A 30 28.97 -11.27 15.80
C SER A 30 28.25 -12.18 16.78
N LEU A 31 27.38 -13.06 16.29
CA LEU A 31 26.92 -14.28 16.96
C LEU A 31 26.36 -15.22 15.90
N SER A 32 27.25 -15.77 15.06
CA SER A 32 26.97 -16.93 14.22
C SER A 32 27.42 -18.19 14.95
N GLY A 33 26.47 -19.04 15.32
CA GLY A 33 26.78 -20.34 15.91
C GLY A 33 25.54 -21.04 16.45
N LEU A 34 25.33 -22.26 15.97
CA LEU A 34 24.26 -23.22 16.27
C LEU A 34 22.95 -23.01 15.50
N PHE A 35 22.80 -23.71 14.39
CA PHE A 35 21.83 -24.81 14.21
C PHE A 35 22.06 -25.49 12.84
N VAL A 36 22.74 -26.64 12.84
CA VAL A 36 22.73 -27.64 11.75
C VAL A 36 22.71 -29.02 12.40
N GLN A 37 22.01 -29.96 11.74
CA GLN A 37 21.67 -31.35 12.08
C GLN A 37 20.23 -31.47 12.64
N GLN A 38 19.35 -32.34 12.15
CA GLN A 38 19.55 -33.63 11.48
C GLN A 38 18.19 -34.08 10.88
N GLN A 39 18.15 -34.69 9.69
CA GLN A 39 17.51 -36.00 9.47
C GLN A 39 17.60 -36.46 8.00
N GLU A 40 18.30 -37.59 7.82
CA GLU A 40 18.16 -38.51 6.68
C GLU A 40 17.22 -39.67 7.06
N GLY A 41 16.57 -40.25 6.04
CA GLY A 41 15.90 -41.56 6.03
C GLY A 41 14.37 -41.48 6.21
N SER A 42 13.52 -41.99 5.31
CA SER A 42 13.62 -43.20 4.48
C SER A 42 12.77 -43.14 3.20
N ASN A 43 13.29 -43.77 2.14
CA ASN A 43 12.63 -44.08 0.86
C ASN A 43 11.39 -44.97 0.99
N GLU A 44 10.40 -44.79 0.11
CA GLU A 44 9.91 -45.85 -0.81
C GLU A 44 8.94 -45.32 -1.91
N ASN A 45 9.39 -45.46 -3.17
CA ASN A 45 8.71 -45.78 -4.44
C ASN A 45 7.26 -45.32 -4.74
N ASN A 46 7.03 -44.61 -5.87
CA ASN A 46 6.58 -45.24 -7.13
C ASN A 46 6.48 -44.29 -8.37
N THR A 47 7.16 -44.69 -9.45
CA THR A 47 6.82 -44.62 -10.91
C THR A 47 6.49 -43.32 -11.66
N ASN A 48 7.40 -42.96 -12.59
CA ASN A 48 7.22 -42.65 -14.03
C ASN A 48 6.00 -41.81 -14.50
N THR A 49 6.15 -40.70 -15.21
CA THR A 49 6.69 -40.63 -16.59
C THR A 49 6.94 -39.16 -17.02
N THR A 50 8.02 -38.97 -17.77
CA THR A 50 8.41 -37.73 -18.46
C THR A 50 7.58 -37.48 -19.72
N LYS A 51 7.19 -36.22 -19.96
CA LYS A 51 6.88 -35.72 -21.31
C LYS A 51 7.39 -34.28 -21.45
N THR A 52 8.46 -34.16 -22.23
CA THR A 52 9.02 -32.93 -22.79
C THR A 52 8.09 -32.37 -23.87
N TRP A 53 7.96 -31.04 -23.91
CA TRP A 53 7.41 -30.31 -25.05
C TRP A 53 8.44 -29.29 -25.52
N SER A 54 8.88 -29.47 -26.76
CA SER A 54 9.77 -28.58 -27.50
C SER A 54 8.97 -27.53 -28.27
N GLU A 55 9.61 -26.39 -28.43
CA GLU A 55 9.31 -25.19 -29.23
C GLU A 55 8.66 -25.45 -30.59
N VAL A 56 7.79 -24.52 -31.04
CA VAL A 56 7.79 -23.99 -32.42
C VAL A 56 7.26 -22.54 -32.44
N ASP A 57 7.89 -21.78 -33.33
CA ASP A 57 7.92 -20.35 -33.64
C ASP A 57 6.64 -19.61 -34.10
N VAL A 58 6.87 -18.29 -34.09
CA VAL A 58 6.14 -17.10 -34.52
C VAL A 58 5.79 -17.05 -36.03
N ALA A 59 4.60 -16.55 -36.38
CA ALA A 59 4.30 -15.78 -37.61
C ALA A 59 2.95 -15.04 -37.41
N ASP A 60 2.95 -13.71 -37.34
CA ASP A 60 2.77 -12.72 -38.42
C ASP A 60 1.28 -12.40 -38.70
N TYR A 61 0.86 -11.20 -38.28
CA TYR A 61 -0.50 -10.67 -38.42
C TYR A 61 -0.53 -9.61 -39.51
N GLY A 62 -1.31 -9.86 -40.56
CA GLY A 62 -1.72 -8.89 -41.57
C GLY A 62 -3.18 -9.11 -42.01
N PRO A 63 -3.93 -8.06 -42.40
CA PRO A 63 -5.39 -8.00 -42.24
C PRO A 63 -6.18 -8.24 -43.55
N ASN A 64 -7.43 -8.70 -43.42
CA ASN A 64 -8.53 -8.51 -44.40
C ASN A 64 -9.84 -9.00 -43.76
N SER A 65 -10.82 -8.12 -43.48
CA SER A 65 -11.80 -7.47 -44.39
C SER A 65 -13.07 -8.32 -44.55
N ASP A 66 -14.18 -7.74 -44.06
CA ASP A 66 -15.59 -7.93 -44.40
C ASP A 66 -16.15 -9.34 -44.64
N ASP A 67 -17.11 -9.72 -43.79
CA ASP A 67 -18.49 -9.85 -44.28
C ASP A 67 -19.53 -9.69 -43.15
N SER A 68 -20.44 -8.76 -43.37
CA SER A 68 -21.50 -8.31 -42.48
C SER A 68 -22.69 -9.28 -42.44
N LYS A 69 -23.20 -9.61 -41.25
CA LYS A 69 -24.64 -9.83 -41.03
C LYS A 69 -25.10 -9.16 -39.75
N ASP A 70 -25.98 -8.20 -39.99
CA ASP A 70 -26.69 -7.27 -39.14
C ASP A 70 -27.63 -8.00 -38.15
N ASP A 71 -27.39 -7.81 -36.86
CA ASP A 71 -28.39 -7.98 -35.79
C ASP A 71 -28.33 -6.74 -34.89
N THR A 72 -28.84 -5.64 -35.44
CA THR A 72 -28.97 -4.35 -34.74
C THR A 72 -30.21 -4.34 -33.84
N SER A 73 -30.17 -5.07 -32.73
CA SER A 73 -30.96 -4.73 -31.55
C SER A 73 -30.27 -3.59 -30.78
N SER A 74 -30.26 -2.39 -31.38
CA SER A 74 -29.90 -1.16 -30.70
C SER A 74 -31.05 -0.72 -29.79
N THR A 75 -31.10 -1.26 -28.58
CA THR A 75 -31.82 -0.59 -27.51
C THR A 75 -31.06 0.69 -27.20
N LYS A 76 -31.51 1.78 -27.81
CA LYS A 76 -31.32 3.14 -27.30
C LYS A 76 -31.62 3.11 -25.80
N THR A 77 -30.58 3.15 -24.97
CA THR A 77 -30.70 3.54 -23.57
C THR A 77 -31.23 4.95 -23.59
N THR A 78 -32.52 5.10 -23.29
CA THR A 78 -33.10 6.38 -22.90
C THR A 78 -32.24 6.93 -21.78
N ASP A 79 -31.84 8.19 -21.92
CA ASP A 79 -31.21 9.00 -20.89
C ASP A 79 -32.20 9.15 -19.73
N GLU A 80 -32.36 8.11 -18.92
CA GLU A 80 -33.10 8.18 -17.68
C GLU A 80 -32.27 9.04 -16.73
N THR A 81 -32.65 10.31 -16.63
CA THR A 81 -32.12 11.23 -15.63
C THR A 81 -32.23 10.57 -14.26
N ARG A 82 -31.08 10.24 -13.66
CA ARG A 82 -31.02 9.61 -12.33
C ARG A 82 -31.70 10.52 -11.31
N PRO A 83 -32.56 9.98 -10.42
CA PRO A 83 -33.26 10.82 -9.45
C PRO A 83 -32.28 11.42 -8.43
N GLU A 84 -32.36 12.73 -8.28
CA GLU A 84 -31.63 13.49 -7.26
C GLU A 84 -32.43 13.54 -5.95
N ILE A 85 -31.78 13.22 -4.84
CA ILE A 85 -32.40 13.08 -3.52
C ILE A 85 -31.60 13.94 -2.55
N ASN A 86 -32.19 15.05 -2.12
CA ASN A 86 -31.54 15.98 -1.20
C ASN A 86 -31.77 15.54 0.25
N ILE A 87 -30.69 15.47 1.04
CA ILE A 87 -30.80 15.07 2.45
C ILE A 87 -31.69 16.01 3.29
N THR A 88 -31.86 17.26 2.86
CA THR A 88 -32.72 18.23 3.57
C THR A 88 -34.19 17.85 3.49
N ASP A 89 -34.61 17.14 2.44
CA ASP A 89 -35.98 16.64 2.30
C ASP A 89 -36.30 15.52 3.31
N TYR A 90 -35.25 14.94 3.91
CA TYR A 90 -35.31 13.90 4.94
C TYR A 90 -35.00 14.44 6.34
N GLY A 91 -34.87 15.77 6.48
CA GLY A 91 -34.73 16.45 7.76
C GLY A 91 -33.30 16.69 8.25
N ALA A 92 -32.29 16.39 7.43
CA ALA A 92 -30.91 16.74 7.77
C ALA A 92 -30.75 18.26 7.74
N ASN A 93 -30.10 18.83 8.75
CA ASN A 93 -30.02 20.27 8.92
C ASN A 93 -28.62 20.68 9.38
N ALA A 94 -27.89 21.33 8.48
CA ALA A 94 -26.52 21.71 8.74
C ALA A 94 -26.39 22.67 9.93
N ASP A 95 -25.28 22.56 10.64
CA ASP A 95 -24.80 23.47 11.69
C ASP A 95 -25.75 23.64 12.88
N ASP A 96 -26.73 22.75 13.05
CA ASP A 96 -27.73 22.84 14.13
C ASP A 96 -27.35 22.07 15.41
N SER A 97 -26.16 21.46 15.40
CA SER A 97 -25.56 20.66 16.48
C SER A 97 -26.35 19.41 16.87
N LYS A 98 -27.26 18.92 16.02
CA LYS A 98 -27.96 17.65 16.22
C LYS A 98 -27.36 16.56 15.34
N ASP A 99 -27.72 15.31 15.67
CA ASP A 99 -27.36 14.13 14.90
C ASP A 99 -28.20 14.04 13.62
N ASP A 100 -27.54 14.09 12.47
CA ASP A 100 -28.14 14.03 11.13
C ASP A 100 -28.15 12.61 10.54
N THR A 101 -27.59 11.62 11.26
CA THR A 101 -27.32 10.28 10.72
C THR A 101 -28.56 9.62 10.13
N SER A 102 -29.68 9.67 10.87
CA SER A 102 -30.93 9.03 10.44
C SER A 102 -31.55 9.69 9.20
N SER A 103 -31.47 11.02 9.10
CA SER A 103 -31.96 11.78 7.95
C SER A 103 -31.11 11.52 6.70
N ILE A 104 -29.79 11.53 6.83
CA ILE A 104 -28.89 11.23 5.70
C ILE A 104 -29.03 9.77 5.27
N GLN A 105 -29.15 8.83 6.23
CA GLN A 105 -29.39 7.42 5.90
C GLN A 105 -30.72 7.23 5.17
N ALA A 106 -31.79 7.94 5.56
CA ALA A 106 -33.08 7.85 4.87
C ALA A 106 -33.00 8.33 3.41
N ALA A 107 -32.21 9.36 3.12
CA ALA A 107 -31.94 9.80 1.74
C ALA A 107 -31.14 8.74 0.94
N ILE A 108 -30.12 8.14 1.55
CA ILE A 108 -29.35 7.01 0.96
C ILE A 108 -30.28 5.83 0.65
N ASP A 109 -31.14 5.46 1.58
CA ASP A 109 -32.10 4.37 1.41
C ASP A 109 -33.13 4.69 0.31
N ALA A 110 -33.53 5.96 0.16
CA ALA A 110 -34.45 6.38 -0.90
C ALA A 110 -33.83 6.42 -2.31
N ALA A 111 -32.51 6.55 -2.40
CA ALA A 111 -31.73 6.44 -3.64
C ALA A 111 -31.57 5.00 -4.13
N ALA A 112 -31.51 4.07 -3.18
CA ALA A 112 -31.37 2.65 -3.46
C ALA A 112 -32.53 2.14 -4.34
N GLY A 113 -32.18 1.30 -5.32
CA GLY A 113 -33.15 0.72 -6.27
C GLY A 113 -33.63 1.67 -7.37
N LYS A 114 -33.18 2.93 -7.38
CA LYS A 114 -33.49 3.92 -8.43
C LYS A 114 -32.25 4.45 -9.14
N ASN A 115 -31.11 3.85 -8.88
CA ASN A 115 -29.79 4.35 -9.30
C ASN A 115 -29.57 5.83 -8.93
N GLY A 116 -30.08 6.26 -7.78
CA GLY A 116 -30.20 7.68 -7.43
C GLY A 116 -28.88 8.38 -7.12
N ILE A 117 -28.95 9.71 -7.07
CA ILE A 117 -27.87 10.60 -6.63
C ILE A 117 -28.32 11.25 -5.33
N VAL A 118 -27.61 10.98 -4.23
CA VAL A 118 -27.80 11.65 -2.94
C VAL A 118 -27.02 12.95 -2.96
N LEU A 119 -27.71 14.08 -2.78
CA LEU A 119 -27.12 15.41 -2.72
C LEU A 119 -26.96 15.85 -1.26
N ILE A 120 -25.72 16.17 -0.87
CA ILE A 120 -25.39 16.70 0.46
C ILE A 120 -24.91 18.14 0.29
N PRO A 121 -25.72 19.15 0.61
CA PRO A 121 -25.37 20.56 0.42
C PRO A 121 -24.30 21.01 1.42
N ALA A 122 -23.73 22.20 1.19
CA ALA A 122 -22.75 22.82 2.07
C ALA A 122 -23.24 22.92 3.52
N GLY A 123 -22.31 22.77 4.47
CA GLY A 123 -22.54 22.89 5.90
C GLY A 123 -22.05 21.70 6.71
N THR A 124 -22.09 21.79 8.03
CA THR A 124 -21.63 20.72 8.93
C THR A 124 -22.79 19.84 9.38
N PHE A 125 -22.68 18.54 9.14
CA PHE A 125 -23.64 17.53 9.60
C PHE A 125 -22.96 16.61 10.62
N LEU A 126 -23.61 16.37 11.76
CA LEU A 126 -23.04 15.49 12.78
C LEU A 126 -23.49 14.06 12.53
N ILE A 127 -22.52 13.13 12.56
CA ILE A 127 -22.74 11.72 12.27
C ILE A 127 -22.39 10.88 13.50
N ASN A 128 -23.37 10.14 14.00
CA ASN A 128 -23.14 8.99 14.85
C ASN A 128 -22.45 7.90 14.03
N THR A 129 -21.21 7.56 14.39
CA THR A 129 -20.36 6.60 13.66
C THR A 129 -20.39 5.18 14.23
N ASP A 130 -21.25 4.91 15.22
CA ASP A 130 -21.43 3.58 15.80
C ASP A 130 -21.89 2.56 14.73
N PRO A 131 -21.15 1.47 14.48
CA PRO A 131 -21.55 0.45 13.51
C PRO A 131 -22.88 -0.26 13.83
N GLU A 132 -23.32 -0.25 15.09
CA GLU A 132 -24.56 -0.90 15.53
C GLU A 132 -25.78 0.03 15.48
N THR A 133 -25.59 1.31 15.79
CA THR A 133 -26.71 2.26 15.99
C THR A 133 -26.69 3.47 15.07
N GLY A 134 -25.60 3.67 14.33
CA GLY A 134 -25.37 4.77 13.40
C GLY A 134 -24.66 4.28 12.14
N SER A 135 -23.60 4.98 11.74
CA SER A 135 -22.87 4.84 10.47
C SER A 135 -23.75 5.04 9.23
N LEU A 136 -23.21 5.72 8.22
CA LEU A 136 -23.88 5.84 6.93
C LEU A 136 -23.60 4.58 6.10
N ASN A 137 -24.61 3.74 5.93
CA ASN A 137 -24.55 2.48 5.22
C ASN A 137 -24.94 2.69 3.76
N VAL A 138 -23.93 2.69 2.90
CA VAL A 138 -24.06 2.92 1.45
C VAL A 138 -24.71 1.71 0.77
N LYS A 139 -25.46 1.98 -0.30
CA LYS A 139 -26.25 1.00 -1.07
C LYS A 139 -25.73 0.85 -2.49
N ASP A 140 -26.17 -0.21 -3.16
CA ASP A 140 -25.77 -0.52 -4.53
C ASP A 140 -26.28 0.51 -5.53
N ASN A 141 -25.51 0.75 -6.59
CA ASN A 141 -25.90 1.59 -7.73
C ASN A 141 -26.19 3.06 -7.40
N ILE A 142 -25.61 3.63 -6.35
CA ILE A 142 -25.85 5.03 -5.99
C ILE A 142 -24.63 5.91 -6.18
N GLU A 143 -24.89 7.21 -6.25
CA GLU A 143 -23.87 8.25 -6.10
C GLU A 143 -24.19 9.10 -4.89
N ILE A 144 -23.17 9.44 -4.09
CA ILE A 144 -23.25 10.44 -3.03
C ILE A 144 -22.40 11.62 -3.49
N ASN A 145 -23.05 12.74 -3.75
CA ASN A 145 -22.42 13.98 -4.20
C ASN A 145 -22.48 15.02 -3.07
N MET A 146 -21.33 15.28 -2.47
CA MET A 146 -21.14 16.28 -1.44
C MET A 146 -20.64 17.59 -2.07
N ASP A 147 -21.28 18.70 -1.71
CA ASP A 147 -20.71 20.02 -1.96
C ASP A 147 -19.27 20.12 -1.40
N GLU A 148 -18.41 20.91 -2.04
CA GLU A 148 -17.02 21.08 -1.61
C GLU A 148 -16.90 21.60 -0.16
N LYS A 149 -17.93 22.29 0.34
CA LYS A 149 -18.01 22.86 1.70
C LYS A 149 -18.83 21.99 2.66
N THR A 150 -19.27 20.82 2.23
CA THR A 150 -19.89 19.83 3.11
C THR A 150 -18.86 19.31 4.10
N ILE A 151 -19.23 19.28 5.37
CA ILE A 151 -18.48 18.62 6.42
C ILE A 151 -19.36 17.54 7.06
N LEU A 152 -18.99 16.27 6.91
CA LEU A 152 -19.52 15.20 7.73
C LEU A 152 -18.60 15.01 8.92
N LYS A 153 -19.11 15.24 10.13
CA LYS A 153 -18.29 15.25 11.35
C LYS A 153 -18.74 14.19 12.32
N SER A 154 -17.82 13.33 12.74
CA SER A 154 -18.08 12.31 13.75
C SER A 154 -18.49 12.97 15.07
N ILE A 155 -19.59 12.49 15.63
CA ILE A 155 -19.96 12.75 17.03
C ILE A 155 -18.91 12.03 17.90
N PRO A 156 -18.25 12.73 18.84
CA PRO A 156 -17.28 12.11 19.73
C PRO A 156 -17.85 10.87 20.43
N ASN A 157 -17.05 9.81 20.48
CA ASN A 157 -17.43 8.55 21.10
C ASN A 157 -16.22 7.87 21.72
N GLY A 158 -16.43 6.78 22.46
CA GLY A 158 -15.35 5.95 23.02
C GLY A 158 -15.25 4.55 22.41
N LEU A 159 -15.72 4.37 21.18
CA LEU A 159 -15.80 3.06 20.55
C LEU A 159 -14.43 2.59 20.03
N PRO A 160 -14.04 1.33 20.29
CA PRO A 160 -12.78 0.78 19.75
C PRO A 160 -12.82 0.58 18.22
N ILE A 161 -14.02 0.57 17.64
CA ILE A 161 -14.30 0.40 16.21
C ILE A 161 -15.48 1.30 15.84
N TYR A 162 -15.31 2.17 14.85
CA TYR A 162 -16.40 2.97 14.28
C TYR A 162 -16.15 3.21 12.79
N ARG A 163 -17.21 3.55 12.04
CA ARG A 163 -17.12 3.89 10.62
C ARG A 163 -18.06 5.04 10.30
N MET A 164 -17.60 6.04 9.55
CA MET A 164 -18.48 7.12 9.12
C MET A 164 -19.32 6.70 7.90
N LEU A 165 -18.65 6.21 6.85
CA LEU A 165 -19.27 5.66 5.65
C LEU A 165 -18.87 4.19 5.49
N THR A 166 -19.85 3.31 5.37
CA THR A 166 -19.66 1.86 5.21
C THR A 166 -20.18 1.41 3.85
N ILE A 167 -19.29 0.91 3.01
CA ILE A 167 -19.54 0.26 1.73
C ILE A 167 -19.16 -1.22 1.91
N TYR A 168 -20.14 -2.09 2.19
CA TYR A 168 -19.86 -3.50 2.47
C TYR A 168 -20.77 -4.43 1.67
N ASN A 169 -20.18 -5.32 0.86
CA ASN A 169 -20.90 -6.13 -0.13
C ASN A 169 -21.79 -5.23 -1.00
N ARG A 170 -21.15 -4.24 -1.63
CA ARG A 170 -21.78 -3.26 -2.51
C ARG A 170 -21.14 -3.16 -3.87
N GLU A 171 -21.95 -2.91 -4.88
CA GLU A 171 -21.53 -2.75 -6.27
C GLU A 171 -21.94 -1.38 -6.83
N ASN A 172 -21.10 -0.83 -7.71
CA ASN A 172 -21.38 0.38 -8.49
C ASN A 172 -21.74 1.59 -7.61
N VAL A 173 -20.77 2.02 -6.81
CA VAL A 173 -20.92 3.14 -5.87
C VAL A 173 -19.97 4.26 -6.25
N LYS A 174 -20.47 5.50 -6.24
CA LYS A 174 -19.65 6.70 -6.38
C LYS A 174 -19.82 7.60 -5.17
N ILE A 175 -18.73 8.09 -4.59
CA ILE A 175 -18.75 9.12 -3.54
C ILE A 175 -17.81 10.23 -3.98
N THR A 176 -18.31 11.47 -4.05
CA THR A 176 -17.51 12.62 -4.45
C THR A 176 -17.68 13.83 -3.54
N GLY A 177 -16.60 14.57 -3.33
CA GLY A 177 -16.60 15.88 -2.68
C GLY A 177 -16.57 15.84 -1.15
N GLY A 178 -16.66 17.02 -0.52
CA GLY A 178 -16.79 17.18 0.92
C GLY A 178 -15.55 16.82 1.76
N THR A 179 -15.68 17.10 3.06
CA THR A 179 -14.69 16.78 4.08
C THR A 179 -15.30 15.89 5.17
N LEU A 180 -14.64 14.79 5.50
CA LEU A 180 -14.95 13.90 6.60
C LEU A 180 -14.00 14.22 7.76
N ILE A 181 -14.55 14.51 8.94
CA ILE A 181 -13.77 14.83 10.14
C ILE A 181 -14.06 13.79 11.22
N GLY A 182 -13.04 13.05 11.63
CA GLY A 182 -13.11 12.11 12.73
C GLY A 182 -13.08 12.77 14.11
N ASP A 183 -13.15 11.94 15.15
CA ASP A 183 -13.21 12.40 16.53
C ASP A 183 -11.85 12.36 17.25
N ARG A 184 -10.71 12.17 16.56
CA ARG A 184 -9.38 11.91 17.14
C ARG A 184 -9.03 12.74 18.39
N TYR A 185 -9.27 14.05 18.37
CA TYR A 185 -8.92 14.95 19.49
C TYR A 185 -9.96 15.04 20.60
N LYS A 186 -11.14 14.45 20.38
CA LYS A 186 -12.26 14.40 21.32
C LYS A 186 -12.72 12.98 21.62
N HIS A 187 -12.01 11.97 21.11
CA HIS A 187 -12.31 10.57 21.33
C HIS A 187 -12.33 10.29 22.84
N GLU A 188 -13.42 9.71 23.32
CA GLU A 188 -13.70 9.53 24.75
C GLU A 188 -13.10 8.22 25.28
N GLY A 189 -12.68 7.34 24.38
CA GLY A 189 -12.04 6.06 24.67
C GLY A 189 -10.50 6.15 24.66
N THR A 190 -9.86 5.08 25.10
CA THR A 190 -8.39 4.91 25.04
C THR A 190 -7.95 3.66 24.32
N GLU A 191 -8.91 2.84 23.88
CA GLU A 191 -8.69 1.52 23.30
C GLU A 191 -9.08 1.49 21.81
N GLY A 192 -8.61 0.47 21.12
CA GLY A 192 -8.94 0.24 19.71
C GLY A 192 -8.16 1.11 18.74
N GLU A 193 -8.24 0.73 17.46
CA GLU A 193 -7.45 1.30 16.37
C GLU A 193 -8.28 1.53 15.09
N PHE A 194 -9.60 1.23 15.12
CA PHE A 194 -10.43 1.05 13.93
C PHE A 194 -11.56 2.09 13.82
N GLY A 195 -11.24 3.36 14.03
CA GLY A 195 -12.17 4.47 13.81
C GLY A 195 -11.99 5.08 12.41
N HIS A 196 -12.77 4.65 11.42
CA HIS A 196 -12.49 4.94 10.01
C HIS A 196 -13.42 5.98 9.39
N GLY A 197 -12.90 6.71 8.39
CA GLY A 197 -13.70 7.60 7.54
C GLY A 197 -14.56 6.82 6.56
N ILE A 198 -13.96 6.37 5.46
CA ILE A 198 -14.63 5.49 4.49
C ILE A 198 -14.08 4.08 4.61
N TYR A 199 -14.97 3.13 4.86
CA TYR A 199 -14.67 1.70 4.91
C TYR A 199 -15.31 0.99 3.72
N ILE A 200 -14.50 0.31 2.93
CA ILE A 200 -14.90 -0.55 1.79
C ILE A 200 -14.57 -1.98 2.15
N GLY A 201 -15.52 -2.91 2.08
CA GLY A 201 -15.18 -4.30 2.36
C GLY A 201 -16.14 -5.38 1.89
N GLY A 202 -15.77 -6.62 2.21
CA GLY A 202 -16.46 -7.81 1.72
C GLY A 202 -16.25 -7.98 0.21
N ASN A 203 -17.29 -8.33 -0.53
CA ASN A 203 -17.27 -8.51 -1.99
C ASN A 203 -17.60 -7.21 -2.76
N SER A 204 -17.16 -6.07 -2.25
CA SER A 204 -17.49 -4.78 -2.86
C SER A 204 -16.76 -4.57 -4.18
N SER A 205 -17.46 -4.10 -5.22
CA SER A 205 -16.89 -3.92 -6.55
C SER A 205 -17.36 -2.66 -7.26
N GLU A 206 -16.58 -2.17 -8.22
CA GLU A 206 -16.92 -0.99 -9.02
C GLU A 206 -17.18 0.25 -8.14
N ILE A 207 -16.23 0.55 -7.25
CA ILE A 207 -16.34 1.65 -6.28
C ILE A 207 -15.42 2.78 -6.71
N THR A 208 -15.96 4.00 -6.79
CA THR A 208 -15.16 5.21 -7.03
C THR A 208 -15.32 6.19 -5.88
N ILE A 209 -14.21 6.59 -5.26
CA ILE A 209 -14.14 7.66 -4.29
C ILE A 209 -13.29 8.78 -4.89
N SER A 210 -13.83 9.99 -4.99
CA SER A 210 -13.09 11.11 -5.58
C SER A 210 -13.29 12.46 -4.90
N ASN A 211 -12.27 13.32 -4.89
CA ASN A 211 -12.38 14.67 -4.33
C ASN A 211 -12.84 14.72 -2.85
N VAL A 212 -12.59 13.64 -2.10
CA VAL A 212 -12.96 13.54 -0.67
C VAL A 212 -11.75 13.86 0.19
N ARG A 213 -11.93 14.72 1.20
CA ARG A 213 -10.94 14.90 2.27
C ARG A 213 -11.35 14.08 3.50
N ALA A 214 -10.47 13.25 4.06
CA ALA A 214 -10.69 12.51 5.30
C ALA A 214 -9.59 12.86 6.32
N GLN A 215 -9.98 13.47 7.46
CA GLN A 215 -9.00 13.95 8.43
C GLN A 215 -9.38 13.69 9.88
N ASP A 216 -8.35 13.65 10.73
CA ASP A 216 -8.48 13.59 12.19
C ASP A 216 -9.30 12.37 12.67
N PHE A 217 -9.14 11.22 12.02
CA PHE A 217 -9.74 9.96 12.44
C PHE A 217 -8.95 9.26 13.55
N TRP A 218 -9.68 8.59 14.46
CA TRP A 218 -9.10 7.73 15.49
C TRP A 218 -8.40 6.51 14.90
N GLY A 219 -8.78 6.06 13.72
CA GLY A 219 -8.09 5.01 12.94
C GLY A 219 -7.55 5.59 11.65
N ASP A 220 -8.07 5.10 10.53
CA ASP A 220 -7.59 5.38 9.17
C ASP A 220 -8.59 6.27 8.42
N GLY A 221 -8.10 7.15 7.54
CA GLY A 221 -8.99 7.97 6.70
C GLY A 221 -9.82 7.13 5.73
N PHE A 222 -9.16 6.20 5.05
CA PHE A 222 -9.75 5.24 4.12
C PHE A 222 -9.32 3.81 4.48
N PHE A 223 -10.19 2.84 4.31
CA PHE A 223 -9.91 1.44 4.64
C PHE A 223 -10.57 0.49 3.64
N VAL A 224 -9.78 -0.42 3.06
CA VAL A 224 -10.25 -1.46 2.14
C VAL A 224 -9.90 -2.83 2.71
N GLU A 225 -10.89 -3.68 2.96
CA GLU A 225 -10.70 -4.96 3.64
C GLU A 225 -11.55 -6.09 3.04
N GLY A 226 -10.96 -7.28 2.92
CA GLY A 226 -11.69 -8.50 2.56
C GLY A 226 -12.25 -9.24 3.77
N ASN A 227 -13.11 -10.23 3.53
CA ASN A 227 -13.62 -11.12 4.56
C ASN A 227 -13.09 -12.55 4.36
N ALA A 228 -12.03 -12.89 5.08
CA ALA A 228 -11.38 -14.19 4.96
C ALA A 228 -12.30 -15.39 5.33
N SER A 229 -13.31 -15.18 6.17
CA SER A 229 -14.26 -16.25 6.52
C SER A 229 -15.29 -16.52 5.43
N GLN A 230 -15.51 -15.55 4.54
CA GLN A 230 -16.44 -15.65 3.41
C GLN A 230 -15.70 -15.79 2.07
N GLU A 231 -14.36 -15.76 2.09
CA GLU A 231 -13.51 -15.76 0.91
C GLU A 231 -13.83 -14.62 -0.09
N THR A 232 -14.31 -13.49 0.42
CA THR A 232 -14.65 -12.30 -0.38
C THR A 232 -13.62 -11.20 -0.21
N TYR A 233 -13.39 -10.42 -1.26
CA TYR A 233 -12.46 -9.30 -1.24
C TYR A 233 -12.92 -8.20 -2.21
N PRO A 234 -12.60 -6.93 -1.96
CA PRO A 234 -12.95 -5.86 -2.87
C PRO A 234 -12.21 -5.94 -4.21
N SER A 235 -12.86 -5.52 -5.29
CA SER A 235 -12.25 -5.45 -6.62
C SER A 235 -12.69 -4.21 -7.41
N SER A 236 -11.90 -3.76 -8.38
CA SER A 236 -12.24 -2.59 -9.21
C SER A 236 -12.54 -1.35 -8.36
N ILE A 237 -11.57 -0.95 -7.54
CA ILE A 237 -11.72 0.20 -6.64
C ILE A 237 -10.84 1.35 -7.16
N THR A 238 -11.44 2.52 -7.36
CA THR A 238 -10.72 3.74 -7.71
C THR A 238 -10.83 4.75 -6.58
N ILE A 239 -9.67 5.22 -6.10
CA ILE A 239 -9.54 6.30 -5.12
C ILE A 239 -8.72 7.39 -5.80
N ASP A 240 -9.36 8.50 -6.17
CA ASP A 240 -8.79 9.52 -7.06
C ASP A 240 -8.94 10.92 -6.49
N ASN A 241 -7.86 11.69 -6.47
CA ASN A 241 -7.86 13.06 -5.97
C ASN A 241 -8.46 13.15 -4.55
N VAL A 242 -8.09 12.22 -3.65
CA VAL A 242 -8.49 12.28 -2.25
C VAL A 242 -7.38 12.88 -1.40
N GLU A 243 -7.75 13.42 -0.25
CA GLU A 243 -6.83 13.96 0.73
C GLU A 243 -7.04 13.24 2.07
N SER A 244 -5.97 12.72 2.67
CA SER A 244 -6.01 12.04 3.96
C SER A 244 -5.01 12.65 4.93
N HIS A 245 -5.50 13.28 6.00
CA HIS A 245 -4.67 14.12 6.87
C HIS A 245 -4.79 13.78 8.35
N ASN A 246 -3.66 13.76 9.05
CA ASN A 246 -3.61 13.72 10.52
C ASN A 246 -4.44 12.58 11.14
N ASN A 247 -4.55 11.45 10.45
CA ASN A 247 -5.21 10.26 10.98
C ASN A 247 -4.29 9.58 12.00
N ARG A 248 -4.88 8.96 13.03
CA ARG A 248 -4.10 8.44 14.14
C ARG A 248 -3.27 7.22 13.75
N ARG A 249 -3.83 6.36 12.89
CA ARG A 249 -3.19 5.10 12.50
C ARG A 249 -2.65 5.15 11.08
N GLN A 250 -3.45 5.29 10.02
CA GLN A 250 -3.00 5.40 8.62
C GLN A 250 -3.72 6.47 7.81
N GLY A 251 -3.13 6.91 6.70
CA GLY A 251 -3.86 7.68 5.68
C GLY A 251 -4.87 6.81 4.93
N ILE A 252 -4.40 5.67 4.41
CA ILE A 252 -5.21 4.58 3.85
C ILE A 252 -4.60 3.22 4.18
N SER A 253 -5.46 2.25 4.50
CA SER A 253 -5.09 0.83 4.56
C SER A 253 -5.82 0.02 3.47
N ILE A 254 -5.11 -0.87 2.79
CA ILE A 254 -5.68 -1.86 1.87
C ILE A 254 -5.16 -3.23 2.27
N THR A 255 -6.02 -4.07 2.83
CA THR A 255 -5.61 -5.36 3.42
C THR A 255 -5.98 -6.58 2.59
N ALA A 256 -6.87 -6.41 1.62
CA ALA A 256 -7.15 -7.38 0.56
C ALA A 256 -7.82 -6.69 -0.63
N GLY A 257 -7.67 -7.28 -1.80
CA GLY A 257 -8.37 -6.88 -3.02
C GLY A 257 -7.53 -7.07 -4.28
N LYS A 258 -8.16 -6.79 -5.42
CA LYS A 258 -7.54 -6.77 -6.75
C LYS A 258 -8.00 -5.57 -7.57
N GLN A 259 -7.18 -5.11 -8.50
CA GLN A 259 -7.52 -4.01 -9.41
C GLN A 259 -7.94 -2.76 -8.62
N ILE A 260 -7.03 -2.29 -7.77
CA ILE A 260 -7.24 -1.11 -6.94
C ILE A 260 -6.30 -0.01 -7.41
N VAL A 261 -6.83 1.15 -7.74
CA VAL A 261 -6.05 2.30 -8.18
C VAL A 261 -6.20 3.43 -7.17
N VAL A 262 -5.09 3.86 -6.58
CA VAL A 262 -5.01 5.06 -5.73
C VAL A 262 -4.16 6.09 -6.46
N LYS A 263 -4.77 7.19 -6.89
CA LYS A 263 -4.08 8.15 -7.75
C LYS A 263 -4.37 9.61 -7.44
N ASN A 264 -3.45 10.49 -7.84
CA ASN A 264 -3.57 11.94 -7.72
C ASN A 264 -3.90 12.43 -6.29
N SER A 265 -3.55 11.64 -5.27
CA SER A 265 -4.05 11.83 -3.91
C SER A 265 -2.94 12.27 -2.95
N ILE A 266 -3.34 12.83 -1.81
CA ILE A 266 -2.44 13.32 -0.77
C ILE A 266 -2.63 12.53 0.53
N PHE A 267 -1.54 12.02 1.10
CA PHE A 267 -1.54 11.31 2.38
C PHE A 267 -0.49 11.91 3.31
N SER A 268 -0.92 12.60 4.37
CA SER A 268 0.03 13.33 5.20
C SER A 268 -0.31 13.45 6.69
N GLY A 269 0.76 13.63 7.48
CA GLY A 269 0.65 13.94 8.89
C GLY A 269 0.14 12.78 9.75
N THR A 270 0.06 11.54 9.24
CA THR A 270 -0.35 10.39 10.03
C THR A 270 0.59 10.20 11.21
N ASN A 271 0.04 10.13 12.42
CA ASN A 271 0.79 10.01 13.67
C ASN A 271 -0.09 9.52 14.82
N GLY A 272 0.50 8.86 15.83
CA GLY A 272 -0.17 8.51 17.09
C GLY A 272 -0.18 7.01 17.37
N THR A 273 -0.52 6.18 16.38
CA THR A 273 -0.54 4.72 16.52
C THR A 273 0.17 4.06 15.33
N PRO A 274 1.14 3.15 15.57
CA PRO A 274 1.77 2.41 14.48
C PRO A 274 0.74 1.67 13.62
N PRO A 275 0.97 1.57 12.30
CA PRO A 275 2.24 1.82 11.62
C PRO A 275 2.57 3.31 11.38
N ALA A 276 1.55 4.18 11.42
CA ALA A 276 1.62 5.61 11.17
C ALA A 276 2.06 6.01 9.74
N ALA A 277 1.81 5.14 8.77
CA ALA A 277 2.06 5.31 7.35
C ALA A 277 1.05 6.20 6.62
N GLY A 278 1.47 6.72 5.46
CA GLY A 278 0.57 7.39 4.52
C GLY A 278 -0.34 6.40 3.80
N ILE A 279 0.27 5.46 3.08
CA ILE A 279 -0.40 4.39 2.33
C ILE A 279 0.14 3.05 2.82
N ASP A 280 -0.74 2.16 3.26
CA ASP A 280 -0.38 0.86 3.80
C ASP A 280 -1.10 -0.27 3.07
N LEU A 281 -0.36 -0.98 2.22
CA LEU A 281 -0.80 -2.25 1.65
C LEU A 281 -0.32 -3.35 2.59
N GLU A 282 -1.20 -3.90 3.41
CA GLU A 282 -0.84 -4.91 4.42
C GLU A 282 -1.78 -6.11 4.32
N ARG A 283 -1.35 -7.19 3.65
CA ARG A 283 -2.17 -8.40 3.56
C ARG A 283 -2.36 -8.95 4.98
N ASP A 284 -3.60 -9.01 5.43
CA ASP A 284 -3.90 -9.38 6.81
C ASP A 284 -3.91 -10.92 7.00
N PRO A 285 -3.54 -11.43 8.18
CA PRO A 285 -3.78 -12.82 8.57
C PRO A 285 -5.27 -13.19 8.38
N PRO A 286 -5.57 -14.40 7.87
CA PRO A 286 -4.69 -15.55 7.71
C PRO A 286 -3.94 -15.59 6.36
N TYR A 287 -3.79 -14.45 5.67
CA TYR A 287 -3.09 -14.30 4.38
C TYR A 287 -3.70 -15.13 3.23
N SER A 288 -4.95 -15.58 3.40
CA SER A 288 -5.68 -16.39 2.42
C SER A 288 -6.29 -15.56 1.30
N LEU A 289 -6.51 -14.26 1.53
CA LEU A 289 -7.07 -13.35 0.53
C LEU A 289 -5.96 -12.70 -0.31
N PRO A 290 -6.23 -12.40 -1.58
CA PRO A 290 -5.29 -11.69 -2.43
C PRO A 290 -5.14 -10.24 -1.96
N LEU A 291 -3.91 -9.72 -2.11
CA LEU A 291 -3.60 -8.30 -2.13
C LEU A 291 -2.59 -8.11 -3.25
N GLU A 292 -3.13 -7.84 -4.44
CA GLU A 292 -2.37 -7.76 -5.69
C GLU A 292 -3.04 -6.82 -6.69
N GLU A 293 -2.32 -6.43 -7.74
CA GLU A 293 -2.83 -5.49 -8.75
C GLU A 293 -3.31 -4.17 -8.14
N VAL A 294 -2.53 -3.66 -7.16
CA VAL A 294 -2.73 -2.33 -6.59
C VAL A 294 -1.77 -1.35 -7.25
N GLU A 295 -2.31 -0.27 -7.81
CA GLU A 295 -1.55 0.80 -8.46
C GLU A 295 -1.61 2.09 -7.65
N LEU A 296 -0.45 2.57 -7.21
CA LEU A 296 -0.27 3.84 -6.52
C LEU A 296 0.37 4.83 -7.50
N LEU A 297 -0.42 5.72 -8.08
CA LEU A 297 0.01 6.58 -9.19
C LEU A 297 -0.07 8.08 -8.86
N ASN A 298 1.03 8.80 -9.02
CA ASN A 298 1.02 10.27 -8.93
C ASN A 298 0.46 10.80 -7.58
N ASN A 299 0.81 10.17 -6.47
CA ASN A 299 0.39 10.61 -5.13
C ASN A 299 1.49 11.42 -4.43
N GLU A 300 1.08 12.30 -3.52
CA GLU A 300 1.96 12.99 -2.59
C GLU A 300 1.83 12.40 -1.18
N VAL A 301 2.93 11.88 -0.64
CA VAL A 301 2.93 11.17 0.64
C VAL A 301 4.00 11.72 1.56
N PHE A 302 3.60 12.47 2.59
CA PHE A 302 4.57 13.25 3.35
C PHE A 302 4.27 13.47 4.83
N ASN A 303 5.32 13.74 5.61
CA ASN A 303 5.25 14.07 7.03
C ASN A 303 4.54 13.00 7.90
N ASN A 304 4.58 11.73 7.49
CA ASN A 304 4.02 10.64 8.29
C ASN A 304 5.07 10.12 9.28
N GLU A 305 4.64 9.76 10.50
CA GLU A 305 5.52 9.19 11.54
C GLU A 305 6.03 7.77 11.18
N GLY A 306 5.33 7.10 10.27
CA GLY A 306 5.66 5.79 9.71
C GLY A 306 6.44 5.87 8.40
N TYR A 307 6.21 4.90 7.53
CA TYR A 307 6.67 4.93 6.14
C TYR A 307 5.72 5.79 5.30
N GLY A 308 6.19 6.33 4.18
CA GLY A 308 5.27 6.93 3.22
C GLY A 308 4.34 5.87 2.63
N ILE A 309 4.93 4.90 1.94
CA ILE A 309 4.22 3.80 1.27
C ILE A 309 4.77 2.46 1.77
N SER A 310 3.88 1.52 2.10
CA SER A 310 4.26 0.16 2.48
C SER A 310 3.62 -0.89 1.57
N PHE A 311 4.41 -1.88 1.16
CA PHE A 311 4.01 -3.13 0.51
C PHE A 311 4.34 -4.29 1.46
N ILE A 312 3.42 -4.64 2.35
CA ILE A 312 3.59 -5.68 3.37
C ILE A 312 2.79 -6.91 2.95
N TYR A 313 3.50 -7.98 2.57
CA TYR A 313 2.90 -9.20 1.98
C TYR A 313 2.05 -8.93 0.71
N ALA A 314 2.20 -7.76 0.11
CA ALA A 314 1.57 -7.39 -1.15
C ALA A 314 2.44 -7.89 -2.32
N SER A 315 1.80 -8.30 -3.40
CA SER A 315 2.50 -8.78 -4.60
C SER A 315 1.90 -8.18 -5.86
N ASN A 316 2.64 -8.21 -6.98
CA ASN A 316 2.15 -7.74 -8.28
C ASN A 316 1.52 -6.33 -8.21
N SER A 317 2.08 -5.45 -7.39
CA SER A 317 1.56 -4.10 -7.15
C SER A 317 2.61 -3.05 -7.51
N SER A 318 2.21 -1.79 -7.69
CA SER A 318 3.14 -0.76 -8.14
C SER A 318 2.99 0.58 -7.42
N ALA A 319 4.12 1.27 -7.23
CA ALA A 319 4.19 2.69 -6.90
C ALA A 319 4.91 3.41 -8.03
N GLN A 320 4.18 4.26 -8.74
CA GLN A 320 4.68 4.97 -9.92
C GLN A 320 4.46 6.48 -9.80
N LYS A 321 5.48 7.28 -10.13
CA LYS A 321 5.36 8.74 -10.21
C LYS A 321 4.94 9.43 -8.90
N ASN A 322 5.16 8.78 -7.77
CA ASN A 322 4.79 9.34 -6.47
C ASN A 322 5.88 10.28 -5.96
N ILE A 323 5.45 11.25 -5.17
CA ILE A 323 6.30 12.15 -4.41
C ILE A 323 6.24 11.72 -2.94
N VAL A 324 7.34 11.18 -2.40
CA VAL A 324 7.38 10.63 -1.04
C VAL A 324 8.41 11.38 -0.19
N LYS A 325 7.98 12.20 0.76
CA LYS A 325 8.86 13.16 1.45
C LYS A 325 8.73 13.20 2.97
N ASN A 326 9.87 13.34 3.65
CA ASN A 326 9.93 13.63 5.10
C ASN A 326 9.10 12.68 5.98
N ASN A 327 8.98 11.41 5.58
CA ASN A 327 8.39 10.36 6.40
C ASN A 327 9.44 9.80 7.35
N LYS A 328 9.09 9.67 8.63
CA LYS A 328 10.07 9.50 9.71
C LYS A 328 10.76 8.14 9.69
N LYS A 329 10.04 7.04 9.40
CA LYS A 329 10.66 5.71 9.27
C LYS A 329 11.37 5.56 7.92
N GLY A 330 10.73 5.93 6.83
CA GLY A 330 11.31 5.89 5.49
C GLY A 330 10.31 6.22 4.38
N GLY A 331 10.79 6.29 3.15
CA GLY A 331 9.96 6.60 1.98
C GLY A 331 9.07 5.43 1.63
N ILE A 332 9.66 4.37 1.08
CA ILE A 332 8.94 3.17 0.64
C ILE A 332 9.47 1.94 1.37
N TYR A 333 8.57 1.11 1.90
CA TYR A 333 8.88 -0.20 2.48
C TYR A 333 8.28 -1.32 1.62
N ILE A 334 9.07 -2.35 1.32
CA ILE A 334 8.61 -3.60 0.68
C ILE A 334 9.05 -4.74 1.59
N GLY A 335 8.09 -5.48 2.12
CA GLY A 335 8.31 -6.33 3.26
C GLY A 335 7.47 -7.60 3.30
N GLY A 336 8.02 -8.64 3.91
CA GLY A 336 7.27 -9.81 4.33
C GLY A 336 7.95 -10.50 5.52
N GLY A 337 7.78 -11.81 5.61
CA GLY A 337 8.32 -12.63 6.68
C GLY A 337 8.46 -14.09 6.25
N VAL A 338 9.38 -14.80 6.89
CA VAL A 338 9.79 -16.18 6.52
C VAL A 338 8.61 -17.15 6.44
N GLU A 339 7.68 -17.07 7.39
CA GLU A 339 6.60 -18.06 7.53
C GLU A 339 5.31 -17.70 6.80
N GLN A 340 5.05 -16.40 6.61
CA GLN A 340 3.73 -15.88 6.24
C GLN A 340 3.64 -15.43 4.79
N GLY A 341 4.77 -15.46 4.07
CA GLY A 341 4.89 -15.05 2.68
C GLY A 341 5.86 -13.90 2.49
N ILE A 342 6.41 -13.82 1.29
CA ILE A 342 7.30 -12.74 0.85
C ILE A 342 6.50 -11.75 0.00
N ALA A 343 6.80 -10.45 0.09
CA ALA A 343 6.33 -9.52 -0.92
C ALA A 343 7.14 -9.73 -2.20
N LYS A 344 6.46 -9.87 -3.34
CA LYS A 344 7.12 -10.18 -4.61
C LYS A 344 6.49 -9.51 -5.81
N ASN A 345 7.28 -9.38 -6.88
CA ASN A 345 6.82 -8.81 -8.16
C ASN A 345 6.26 -7.39 -8.02
N ASN A 346 6.71 -6.61 -7.04
CA ASN A 346 6.28 -5.22 -6.92
C ASN A 346 7.18 -4.31 -7.76
N THR A 347 6.59 -3.24 -8.29
CA THR A 347 7.30 -2.24 -9.10
C THR A 347 7.32 -0.89 -8.38
N VAL A 348 8.51 -0.33 -8.20
CA VAL A 348 8.71 1.04 -7.72
C VAL A 348 9.42 1.80 -8.83
N ASP A 349 8.67 2.59 -9.59
CA ASP A 349 9.18 3.25 -10.81
C ASP A 349 8.93 4.76 -10.84
N ASP A 350 9.91 5.53 -11.29
CA ASP A 350 9.78 6.97 -11.55
C ASP A 350 9.30 7.79 -10.33
N ASN A 351 9.65 7.38 -9.10
CA ASN A 351 9.26 8.11 -7.89
C ASN A 351 10.33 9.12 -7.46
N PHE A 352 9.89 10.23 -6.87
CA PHE A 352 10.74 11.18 -6.18
C PHE A 352 10.66 10.96 -4.66
N ILE A 353 11.73 10.42 -4.08
CA ILE A 353 11.80 9.99 -2.68
C ILE A 353 12.87 10.81 -1.96
N SER A 354 12.46 11.74 -1.08
CA SER A 354 13.43 12.66 -0.46
C SER A 354 13.23 12.90 1.03
N GLU A 355 14.32 13.13 1.76
CA GLU A 355 14.30 13.64 3.15
C GLU A 355 13.63 12.68 4.16
N ASN A 356 13.45 11.42 3.77
CA ASN A 356 12.86 10.38 4.62
C ASN A 356 13.90 9.79 5.59
N GLY A 357 13.44 8.97 6.55
CA GLY A 357 14.33 8.16 7.39
C GLY A 357 15.29 7.29 6.57
N LEU A 358 14.76 6.23 5.96
CA LEU A 358 15.36 5.50 4.84
C LEU A 358 14.73 5.97 3.51
N GLY A 359 15.42 5.83 2.38
CA GLY A 359 14.79 6.09 1.08
C GLY A 359 13.83 4.96 0.69
N ILE A 360 14.38 3.82 0.25
CA ILE A 360 13.63 2.59 -0.02
C ILE A 360 14.19 1.47 0.86
N PHE A 361 13.31 0.73 1.53
CA PHE A 361 13.67 -0.42 2.35
C PHE A 361 12.97 -1.69 1.86
N VAL A 362 13.75 -2.71 1.52
CA VAL A 362 13.29 -4.02 1.06
C VAL A 362 13.75 -5.08 2.04
N ASN A 363 12.82 -5.89 2.54
CA ASN A 363 13.08 -6.88 3.58
C ASN A 363 12.28 -8.16 3.32
N PHE A 364 12.88 -9.35 3.36
CA PHE A 364 12.18 -10.63 3.09
C PHE A 364 11.30 -10.58 1.84
N SER A 365 11.86 -10.06 0.73
CA SER A 365 11.10 -9.75 -0.48
C SER A 365 11.93 -10.03 -1.72
N THR A 366 11.28 -10.52 -2.77
CA THR A 366 11.97 -11.00 -3.99
C THR A 366 11.32 -10.50 -5.27
N GLN A 367 12.05 -10.58 -6.39
CA GLN A 367 11.49 -10.31 -7.73
C GLN A 367 10.91 -8.89 -7.89
N ASN A 368 11.33 -7.93 -7.06
CA ASN A 368 10.84 -6.55 -7.16
C ASN A 368 11.69 -5.77 -8.18
N ASN A 369 11.04 -4.86 -8.92
CA ASN A 369 11.71 -3.95 -9.84
C ASN A 369 11.69 -2.53 -9.27
N ILE A 370 12.87 -2.00 -8.96
CA ILE A 370 13.07 -0.64 -8.46
C ILE A 370 13.83 0.12 -9.55
N SER A 371 13.12 0.95 -10.32
CA SER A 371 13.70 1.60 -11.49
C SER A 371 13.40 3.09 -11.63
N ASN A 372 14.31 3.82 -12.26
CA ASN A 372 14.12 5.24 -12.61
C ASN A 372 13.77 6.17 -11.44
N ASN A 373 14.00 5.76 -10.19
CA ASN A 373 13.67 6.58 -9.04
C ASN A 373 14.76 7.60 -8.74
N VAL A 374 14.36 8.75 -8.22
CA VAL A 374 15.26 9.71 -7.58
C VAL A 374 15.14 9.54 -6.07
N ILE A 375 16.22 9.09 -5.42
CA ILE A 375 16.30 8.91 -3.97
C ILE A 375 17.38 9.83 -3.40
N GLU A 376 16.98 10.81 -2.60
CA GLU A 376 17.92 11.80 -2.08
C GLU A 376 17.71 12.22 -0.63
N LYS A 377 18.81 12.64 0.02
CA LYS A 377 18.78 13.27 1.35
C LYS A 377 18.11 12.43 2.44
N SER A 378 18.14 11.11 2.31
CA SER A 378 17.66 10.22 3.37
C SER A 378 18.54 10.39 4.61
N LYS A 379 17.92 10.35 5.79
CA LYS A 379 18.61 10.44 7.10
C LYS A 379 19.47 9.20 7.40
N LYS A 380 19.30 8.13 6.63
CA LYS A 380 20.08 6.90 6.64
C LYS A 380 20.49 6.54 5.20
N ASP A 381 20.53 5.27 4.87
CA ASP A 381 20.85 4.78 3.53
C ASP A 381 19.76 5.18 2.51
N GLY A 382 20.16 5.32 1.24
CA GLY A 382 19.25 5.59 0.13
C GLY A 382 18.35 4.39 -0.17
N ILE A 383 18.96 3.26 -0.53
CA ILE A 383 18.26 1.99 -0.76
C ILE A 383 18.87 0.90 0.12
N VAL A 384 18.02 0.12 0.80
CA VAL A 384 18.42 -0.98 1.67
C VAL A 384 17.68 -2.24 1.28
N LEU A 385 18.41 -3.32 1.02
CA LEU A 385 17.89 -4.67 0.83
C LEU A 385 18.49 -5.56 1.91
N ILE A 386 17.67 -6.12 2.81
CA ILE A 386 18.16 -7.05 3.83
C ILE A 386 17.28 -8.28 4.01
N ASN A 387 17.86 -9.36 4.54
CA ASN A 387 17.19 -10.59 4.94
C ASN A 387 16.41 -11.29 3.80
N HIS A 388 16.92 -12.42 3.32
CA HIS A 388 16.22 -13.26 2.36
C HIS A 388 15.76 -12.48 1.12
N VAL A 389 16.65 -11.64 0.61
CA VAL A 389 16.43 -10.83 -0.60
C VAL A 389 16.97 -11.57 -1.81
N GLY A 390 16.16 -11.64 -2.87
CA GLY A 390 16.56 -12.33 -4.09
C GLY A 390 15.81 -11.85 -5.33
N GLN A 391 16.45 -11.93 -6.48
CA GLN A 391 15.91 -11.58 -7.80
C GLN A 391 15.36 -10.15 -7.88
N ASN A 392 15.76 -9.28 -6.95
CA ASN A 392 15.41 -7.87 -6.97
C ASN A 392 16.29 -7.14 -8.00
N ARG A 393 15.67 -6.24 -8.76
CA ARG A 393 16.31 -5.47 -9.83
C ARG A 393 16.30 -4.00 -9.46
N LEU A 394 17.48 -3.40 -9.41
CA LEU A 394 17.69 -1.97 -9.16
C LEU A 394 18.32 -1.36 -10.40
N VAL A 395 17.52 -0.66 -11.20
CA VAL A 395 17.91 -0.25 -12.55
C VAL A 395 17.69 1.24 -12.78
N LYS A 396 18.70 1.97 -13.26
CA LYS A 396 18.57 3.40 -13.64
C LYS A 396 18.10 4.33 -12.51
N ASN A 397 18.36 4.01 -11.25
CA ASN A 397 18.05 4.90 -10.15
C ASN A 397 19.12 5.98 -9.99
N LEU A 398 18.69 7.19 -9.61
CA LEU A 398 19.56 8.27 -9.13
C LEU A 398 19.52 8.29 -7.61
N VAL A 399 20.62 7.92 -6.96
CA VAL A 399 20.70 7.83 -5.49
C VAL A 399 21.80 8.74 -4.96
N ARG A 400 21.43 9.80 -4.24
CA ARG A 400 22.42 10.83 -3.87
C ARG A 400 22.20 11.53 -2.55
N ASP A 401 23.27 12.12 -2.04
CA ASP A 401 23.23 13.02 -0.88
C ASP A 401 22.60 12.38 0.38
N ASN A 402 22.64 11.04 0.51
CA ASN A 402 22.10 10.33 1.67
C ASN A 402 23.13 10.27 2.81
N GLN A 403 22.66 10.25 4.06
CA GLN A 403 23.53 10.21 5.25
C GLN A 403 24.12 8.82 5.54
N GLY A 404 23.63 7.79 4.84
CA GLY A 404 24.18 6.44 4.85
C GLY A 404 24.91 6.08 3.55
N ASN A 405 24.85 4.81 3.19
CA ASN A 405 25.24 4.29 1.88
C ASN A 405 24.24 4.74 0.82
N GLY A 406 24.66 4.77 -0.45
CA GLY A 406 23.72 4.90 -1.55
C GLY A 406 22.83 3.67 -1.63
N LEU A 407 23.45 2.49 -1.72
CA LEU A 407 22.80 1.18 -1.75
C LEU A 407 23.49 0.23 -0.78
N TYR A 408 22.73 -0.39 0.11
CA TYR A 408 23.20 -1.42 1.03
C TYR A 408 22.42 -2.72 0.82
N ILE A 409 23.13 -3.82 0.58
CA ILE A 409 22.55 -5.15 0.36
C ILE A 409 23.18 -6.12 1.34
N TRP A 410 22.36 -6.82 2.14
CA TRP A 410 22.82 -7.84 3.07
C TRP A 410 21.91 -9.06 3.18
N GLY A 411 22.49 -10.25 3.27
CA GLY A 411 21.73 -11.48 3.57
C GLY A 411 20.84 -11.92 2.41
N GLY A 412 21.47 -12.20 1.27
CA GLY A 412 20.79 -12.75 0.08
C GLY A 412 20.31 -14.19 0.28
N LEU A 413 19.62 -14.73 -0.73
CA LEU A 413 19.24 -16.15 -0.76
C LEU A 413 20.48 -17.07 -0.83
N HIS A 414 20.43 -18.19 -0.11
CA HIS A 414 21.53 -19.15 0.00
C HIS A 414 21.76 -20.00 -1.25
N ASP A 415 20.76 -20.13 -2.11
CA ASP A 415 20.76 -20.95 -3.33
C ASP A 415 20.97 -20.12 -4.60
N GLN A 416 20.20 -19.05 -4.77
CA GLN A 416 20.38 -18.08 -5.85
C GLN A 416 19.81 -16.72 -5.43
N SER A 417 20.71 -15.80 -5.09
CA SER A 417 20.33 -14.43 -4.79
C SER A 417 19.89 -13.69 -6.06
N GLY A 418 20.57 -13.81 -7.20
CA GLY A 418 20.10 -13.26 -8.48
C GLY A 418 19.82 -11.76 -8.48
N ILE A 419 20.45 -10.98 -7.60
CA ILE A 419 20.21 -9.54 -7.48
C ILE A 419 20.87 -8.81 -8.65
N VAL A 420 20.17 -7.86 -9.25
CA VAL A 420 20.68 -7.05 -10.37
C VAL A 420 20.75 -5.59 -9.96
N VAL A 421 21.93 -4.98 -10.07
CA VAL A 421 22.17 -3.55 -9.83
C VAL A 421 22.82 -2.99 -11.09
N GLN A 422 22.04 -2.30 -11.92
CA GLN A 422 22.48 -1.91 -13.24
C GLN A 422 22.16 -0.44 -13.59
N GLN A 423 23.09 0.25 -14.25
CA GLN A 423 22.85 1.60 -14.79
C GLN A 423 22.44 2.65 -13.74
N ASN A 424 22.74 2.43 -12.45
CA ASN A 424 22.42 3.39 -11.41
C ASN A 424 23.49 4.48 -11.33
N LYS A 425 23.06 5.69 -11.00
CA LYS A 425 23.95 6.80 -10.66
C LYS A 425 23.89 7.04 -9.16
N ILE A 426 24.97 6.72 -8.46
CA ILE A 426 25.04 6.73 -7.00
C ILE A 426 26.16 7.66 -6.55
N SER A 427 25.81 8.78 -5.92
CA SER A 427 26.79 9.83 -5.67
C SER A 427 26.62 10.60 -4.38
N LYS A 428 27.73 11.11 -3.80
CA LYS A 428 27.70 12.02 -2.65
C LYS A 428 27.01 11.46 -1.41
N ASN A 429 26.97 10.15 -1.27
CA ASN A 429 26.48 9.51 -0.05
C ASN A 429 27.56 9.54 1.03
N SER A 430 27.16 9.61 2.29
CA SER A 430 28.10 9.78 3.42
C SER A 430 28.83 8.49 3.80
N LYS A 431 28.48 7.35 3.19
CA LYS A 431 29.20 6.07 3.30
C LYS A 431 29.55 5.55 1.90
N ALA A 432 29.46 4.24 1.67
CA ALA A 432 29.76 3.65 0.38
C ALA A 432 28.70 4.02 -0.68
N GLY A 433 29.08 4.01 -1.95
CA GLY A 433 28.13 4.07 -3.05
C GLY A 433 27.26 2.81 -3.04
N ILE A 434 27.88 1.65 -3.26
CA ILE A 434 27.24 0.33 -3.14
C ILE A 434 28.00 -0.49 -2.10
N ALA A 435 27.28 -1.08 -1.15
CA ALA A 435 27.80 -2.09 -0.23
C ALA A 435 27.02 -3.40 -0.41
N VAL A 436 27.71 -4.50 -0.72
CA VAL A 436 27.13 -5.84 -0.88
C VAL A 436 27.82 -6.83 0.05
N LEU A 437 27.07 -7.39 0.99
CA LEU A 437 27.59 -8.24 2.05
C LEU A 437 26.75 -9.51 2.19
N ASN A 438 27.36 -10.68 2.32
CA ASN A 438 26.68 -11.96 2.58
C ASN A 438 25.54 -12.23 1.56
N VAL A 439 25.88 -12.13 0.27
CA VAL A 439 24.99 -12.42 -0.86
C VAL A 439 25.69 -13.44 -1.73
N LEU A 440 25.05 -14.55 -2.11
CA LEU A 440 25.70 -15.57 -2.93
C LEU A 440 26.19 -14.97 -4.26
N ASP A 441 25.26 -14.39 -5.01
CA ASP A 441 25.48 -13.81 -6.33
C ASP A 441 24.71 -12.49 -6.53
N ALA A 442 25.36 -11.55 -7.21
CA ALA A 442 24.77 -10.32 -7.69
C ALA A 442 25.42 -9.90 -9.02
N THR A 443 24.64 -9.33 -9.93
CA THR A 443 25.13 -8.68 -11.13
C THR A 443 25.17 -7.17 -10.91
N ILE A 444 26.36 -6.60 -10.76
CA ILE A 444 26.56 -5.17 -10.54
C ILE A 444 27.29 -4.61 -11.75
N THR A 445 26.56 -3.98 -12.67
CA THR A 445 27.11 -3.58 -13.97
C THR A 445 26.72 -2.18 -14.40
N ASP A 446 27.62 -1.50 -15.10
CA ASP A 446 27.33 -0.23 -15.77
C ASP A 446 26.85 0.88 -14.82
N ASN A 447 27.27 0.87 -13.54
CA ASN A 447 26.90 1.89 -12.55
C ASN A 447 27.93 3.02 -12.47
N ASP A 448 27.45 4.24 -12.23
CA ASP A 448 28.26 5.44 -11.94
C ASP A 448 28.31 5.69 -10.42
N LEU A 449 29.47 5.45 -9.81
CA LEU A 449 29.70 5.55 -8.36
C LEU A 449 30.64 6.74 -8.10
N LEU A 450 30.07 7.90 -7.76
CA LEU A 450 30.78 9.17 -7.83
C LEU A 450 30.79 9.91 -6.49
N ASP A 451 31.97 10.34 -6.03
CA ASP A 451 32.11 11.26 -4.90
C ASP A 451 31.42 10.81 -3.59
N ASN A 452 31.32 9.49 -3.35
CA ASN A 452 30.82 8.97 -2.09
C ASN A 452 31.93 9.05 -1.02
N ALA A 453 31.58 9.37 0.22
CA ALA A 453 32.57 9.58 1.27
C ALA A 453 33.31 8.27 1.67
N GLY A 454 32.67 7.11 1.48
CA GLY A 454 33.27 5.79 1.63
C GLY A 454 33.71 5.18 0.30
N ALA A 455 33.69 3.85 0.21
CA ALA A 455 34.05 3.16 -1.03
C ALA A 455 33.04 3.39 -2.15
N GLY A 456 33.50 3.43 -3.40
CA GLY A 456 32.57 3.41 -4.54
C GLY A 456 31.72 2.14 -4.51
N LEU A 457 32.40 0.99 -4.45
CA LEU A 457 31.81 -0.34 -4.27
C LEU A 457 32.56 -1.08 -3.16
N HIS A 458 31.86 -1.50 -2.13
CA HIS A 458 32.36 -2.37 -1.07
C HIS A 458 31.69 -3.74 -1.16
N ARG A 459 32.50 -4.80 -1.08
CA ARG A 459 32.01 -6.18 -1.19
C ARG A 459 32.65 -7.07 -0.13
N GLU A 460 31.81 -7.83 0.56
CA GLU A 460 32.19 -8.87 1.52
C GLU A 460 31.32 -10.12 1.31
N GLU A 461 31.92 -11.31 1.34
CA GLU A 461 31.20 -12.59 1.20
C GLU A 461 30.21 -12.67 0.01
N ALA A 462 30.57 -12.09 -1.15
CA ALA A 462 29.79 -12.17 -2.38
C ALA A 462 30.62 -12.68 -3.57
N LYS A 463 31.05 -13.95 -3.44
CA LYS A 463 32.10 -14.55 -4.27
C LYS A 463 31.66 -14.84 -5.70
N GLU A 464 30.38 -15.14 -5.94
CA GLU A 464 29.85 -15.50 -7.26
C GLU A 464 29.27 -14.29 -8.02
N SER A 465 29.50 -13.08 -7.50
CA SER A 465 28.98 -11.85 -8.10
C SER A 465 29.79 -11.40 -9.32
N THR A 466 29.08 -11.03 -10.39
CA THR A 466 29.62 -10.40 -11.59
C THR A 466 29.68 -8.89 -11.40
N ILE A 467 30.88 -8.30 -11.49
CA ILE A 467 31.10 -6.87 -11.29
C ILE A 467 31.89 -6.33 -12.47
N GLU A 468 31.23 -5.60 -13.36
CA GLU A 468 31.83 -5.15 -14.62
C GLU A 468 31.37 -3.75 -15.01
N ARG A 469 32.23 -3.01 -15.71
CA ARG A 469 31.89 -1.70 -16.31
C ARG A 469 31.30 -0.66 -15.34
N ASN A 470 31.61 -0.78 -14.04
CA ASN A 470 31.24 0.23 -13.06
C ASN A 470 32.30 1.33 -13.03
N LYS A 471 31.88 2.59 -13.18
CA LYS A 471 32.74 3.74 -13.05
C LYS A 471 32.81 4.15 -11.57
N SER A 472 33.99 4.09 -10.97
CA SER A 472 34.24 4.59 -9.61
C SER A 472 35.20 5.77 -9.67
N GLN A 473 34.77 6.95 -9.20
CA GLN A 473 35.57 8.17 -9.24
C GLN A 473 35.28 9.06 -8.02
N GLY A 474 36.32 9.62 -7.40
CA GLY A 474 36.17 10.61 -6.31
C GLY A 474 35.74 10.03 -4.97
N ASN A 475 35.68 8.70 -4.82
CA ASN A 475 35.25 8.03 -3.59
C ASN A 475 36.37 8.02 -2.53
N GLY A 476 36.02 8.04 -1.25
CA GLY A 476 36.96 8.20 -0.13
C GLY A 476 37.84 6.98 0.19
N SER A 477 37.50 5.81 -0.33
CA SER A 477 38.36 4.61 -0.31
C SER A 477 38.17 3.83 -1.61
N ASN A 478 39.25 3.38 -2.24
CA ASN A 478 39.18 2.58 -3.47
C ASN A 478 39.10 1.10 -3.18
#